data_AF-A0A1Q7TD93-F1
#
_entry.id   AF-A0A1Q7TD93-F1
#
_cell.length_a   1.000
_cell.length_b   1.000
_cell.length_c   1.000
_cell.angle_alpha   90.00
_cell.angle_beta   90.00
_cell.angle_gamma   90.00
#
_symmetry.space_group_name_H-M   'P 1'
#
loop_
_entity.id
_entity.type
_entity.pdbx_description
1 polymer ?
#
loop_
_entity_poly.entity_id
_entity_poly.type
_entity_poly.pdbx_seq_one_letter_code
_entity_poly.pdbx_strand_id
1 'polypeptide(L)' 'MRIVTPAEVAGQTQNKYLGVLVAAKFARFVNDFPRDRSVDWEEKLTTRAFDELVRGGLKYRLVRRRRQQEA' A
#
# COMPACT_ATOMS: atom_id res chain seq x y z
N MET A 1 -1.36 14.31 -10.91
CA MET A 1 -0.95 12.91 -10.64
C MET A 1 0.54 12.89 -10.34
N ARG A 2 0.94 12.69 -9.08
CA ARG A 2 2.35 12.61 -8.69
C ARG A 2 2.96 11.31 -9.24
N ILE A 3 4.19 11.38 -9.71
CA ILE A 3 4.98 10.22 -10.15
C ILE A 3 5.83 9.77 -8.96
N VAL A 4 5.67 8.51 -8.55
CA VAL A 4 6.49 7.87 -7.52
C VAL A 4 7.52 6.97 -8.19
N THR A 5 8.79 7.21 -7.90
CA THR A 5 9.92 6.51 -8.51
C THR A 5 10.29 5.24 -7.72
N PRO A 6 10.89 4.23 -8.38
CA PRO A 6 11.39 3.05 -7.69
C PRO A 6 12.41 3.36 -6.58
N ALA A 7 13.19 4.43 -6.73
CA ALA A 7 14.17 4.88 -5.75
C ALA A 7 13.50 5.40 -4.48
N GLU A 8 12.44 6.22 -4.61
CA GLU A 8 11.66 6.70 -3.47
C GLU A 8 11.04 5.54 -2.66
N VAL A 9 10.48 4.55 -3.35
CA VAL A 9 9.88 3.37 -2.71
C VAL A 9 10.94 2.54 -1.98
N ALA A 10 12.11 2.33 -2.60
CA ALA A 10 13.22 1.61 -2.00
C ALA A 10 13.91 2.39 -0.86
N GLY A 11 13.72 3.71 -0.77
CA GLY A 11 14.22 4.50 0.35
C GLY A 11 13.45 4.25 1.65
N GLN A 12 12.15 3.97 1.56
CA GLN A 12 11.27 3.71 2.72
C GLN A 12 11.07 2.23 3.04
N THR A 13 11.51 1.34 2.14
CA THR A 13 11.30 -0.10 2.26
C THR A 13 12.60 -0.84 1.96
N GLN A 14 12.72 -2.11 2.34
CA GLN A 14 13.96 -2.87 2.05
C GLN A 14 14.26 -3.00 0.55
N ASN A 15 13.23 -3.03 -0.30
CA ASN A 15 13.38 -3.04 -1.75
C ASN A 15 12.09 -2.56 -2.43
N LYS A 16 12.23 -2.08 -3.68
CA LYS A 16 11.10 -1.54 -4.46
C LYS A 16 9.92 -2.52 -4.60
N TYR A 17 10.18 -3.82 -4.72
CA TYR A 17 9.15 -4.83 -4.94
C TYR A 17 8.29 -5.02 -3.69
N LEU A 18 8.91 -5.08 -2.52
CA LEU A 18 8.21 -5.13 -1.25
C LEU A 18 7.33 -3.90 -1.06
N GLY A 19 7.86 -2.70 -1.36
CA GLY A 19 7.06 -1.48 -1.29
C GLY A 19 5.84 -1.50 -2.22
N VAL A 20 5.98 -2.00 -3.46
CA VAL A 20 4.83 -2.19 -4.36
C VAL A 20 3.80 -3.14 -3.75
N LEU A 21 4.23 -4.27 -3.18
CA LEU A 21 3.31 -5.24 -2.57
C LEU A 21 2.57 -4.65 -1.36
N VAL A 22 3.26 -3.87 -0.53
CA VAL A 22 2.68 -3.20 0.64
C VAL A 22 1.65 -2.16 0.21
N ALA A 23 2.01 -1.25 -0.71
CA ALA A 23 1.11 -0.23 -1.21
C ALA A 23 -0.13 -0.84 -1.89
N ALA A 24 0.06 -1.87 -2.72
CA ALA A 24 -1.06 -2.57 -3.37
C ALA A 24 -1.98 -3.27 -2.36
N LYS A 25 -1.42 -3.92 -1.34
CA LYS A 25 -2.22 -4.55 -0.28
C LYS A 25 -3.03 -3.52 0.50
N PHE A 26 -2.42 -2.39 0.86
CA PHE A 26 -3.10 -1.31 1.55
C PHE A 26 -4.21 -0.69 0.69
N ALA A 27 -3.93 -0.40 -0.58
CA ALA A 27 -4.94 0.13 -1.49
C ALA A 27 -6.15 -0.80 -1.64
N ARG A 28 -5.95 -2.13 -1.74
CA ARG A 28 -7.04 -3.11 -1.75
C ARG A 28 -7.84 -3.10 -0.45
N PHE A 29 -7.14 -3.13 0.68
CA PHE A 29 -7.78 -3.07 2.00
C PHE A 29 -8.66 -1.83 2.15
N VAL A 30 -8.18 -0.66 1.73
CA VAL A 30 -8.97 0.59 1.76
C VAL A 30 -10.14 0.54 0.76
N ASN A 31 -9.95 -0.09 -0.40
CA ASN A 31 -10.99 -0.23 -1.41
C ASN A 31 -12.14 -1.15 -0.99
N ASP A 32 -11.91 -2.06 -0.04
CA ASP A 32 -12.95 -2.97 0.48
C ASP A 32 -13.98 -2.24 1.39
N PHE A 33 -13.67 -1.02 1.85
CA PHE A 33 -14.63 -0.23 2.64
C PHE A 33 -15.72 0.39 1.75
N PRO A 34 -16.98 0.48 2.25
CA PRO A 34 -18.06 1.14 1.52
C PRO A 34 -17.66 2.56 1.15
N ARG A 35 -17.71 2.87 -0.15
CA ARG A 35 -17.42 4.21 -0.66
C ARG A 35 -18.68 5.04 -0.60
N ASP A 36 -18.60 6.15 0.12
CA ASP A 36 -19.61 7.19 0.03
C ASP A 36 -19.57 7.79 -1.38
N ARG A 37 -20.65 7.59 -2.14
CA ARG A 37 -20.78 8.09 -3.52
C ARG A 37 -20.98 9.61 -3.58
N SER A 38 -21.25 10.25 -2.43
CA SER A 38 -21.34 11.71 -2.34
C SER A 38 -19.96 12.37 -2.16
N VAL A 39 -18.91 11.59 -1.87
CA VAL A 39 -17.55 12.09 -1.71
C VAL A 39 -16.78 11.84 -3.00
N ASP A 40 -16.53 12.91 -3.75
CA ASP A 40 -15.60 12.87 -4.88
C ASP A 40 -14.16 12.78 -4.36
N TRP A 41 -13.54 11.63 -4.59
CA TRP A 41 -12.13 11.45 -4.30
C TRP A 41 -11.31 11.97 -5.47
N GLU A 42 -10.62 13.09 -5.28
CA GLU A 42 -9.73 13.67 -6.30
C GLU A 42 -8.58 12.74 -6.72
N GLU A 43 -8.18 11.79 -5.85
CA GLU A 43 -7.04 10.92 -6.08
C GLU A 43 -7.37 9.42 -6.00
N LYS A 44 -6.81 8.63 -6.93
CA LYS A 44 -6.91 7.17 -6.92
C LYS A 44 -6.25 6.59 -5.66
N LEU A 45 -6.89 5.60 -5.04
CA LEU A 45 -6.39 4.94 -3.82
C LEU A 45 -4.97 4.39 -3.96
N THR A 46 -4.61 3.90 -5.14
CA THR A 46 -3.25 3.41 -5.43
C THR A 46 -2.21 4.51 -5.38
N THR A 47 -2.54 5.71 -5.88
CA THR A 47 -1.63 6.87 -5.85
C THR A 47 -1.47 7.35 -4.41
N ARG A 48 -2.58 7.49 -3.68
CA ARG A 48 -2.57 7.83 -2.25
C ARG A 48 -1.77 6.82 -1.43
N ALA A 49 -1.93 5.52 -1.68
CA ALA A 49 -1.19 4.47 -0.98
C ALA A 49 0.33 4.55 -1.21
N PHE A 50 0.77 4.85 -2.43
CA PHE A 50 2.19 5.06 -2.72
C PHE A 50 2.71 6.34 -2.06
N ASP A 51 1.93 7.41 -2.05
CA ASP A 51 2.31 8.66 -1.40
C ASP A 51 2.48 8.49 0.11
N GLU A 52 1.55 7.80 0.77
CA GLU A 52 1.66 7.46 2.19
C GLU A 52 2.85 6.55 2.50
N LEU A 53 3.18 5.62 1.59
CA LEU A 53 4.37 4.78 1.74
C LEU A 53 5.66 5.60 1.65
N VAL A 54 5.80 6.46 0.63
CA VAL A 54 7.01 7.27 0.41
C VAL A 54 7.19 8.35 1.48
N ARG A 55 6.09 8.89 2.02
CA ARG A 55 6.12 9.87 3.12
C ARG A 55 6.31 9.22 4.50
N GLY A 56 6.33 7.89 4.60
CA GLY A 56 6.47 7.16 5.87
C GLY A 56 5.21 7.16 6.74
N GLY A 57 4.05 7.56 6.19
CA GLY A 57 2.75 7.49 6.87
C GLY A 57 2.20 6.07 6.96
N LEU A 58 2.61 5.19 6.04
CA LEU A 58 2.20 3.78 6.01
C LEU A 58 3.20 2.89 6.77
N LYS A 59 2.79 2.42 7.95
CA LYS A 59 3.55 1.43 8.74
C LYS A 59 3.10 0.01 8.42
N TYR A 60 4.06 -0.90 8.28
CA TYR A 60 3.77 -2.31 8.04
C TYR A 60 4.77 -3.22 8.76
N ARG A 61 4.37 -4.49 8.93
CA ARG A 61 5.23 -5.54 9.48
C ARG A 61 5.08 -6.81 8.67
N LEU A 62 6.20 -7.45 8.35
CA LEU A 62 6.20 -8.75 7.70
C LEU A 62 5.77 -9.82 8.71
N VAL A 63 4.70 -10.54 8.39
CA VAL A 63 4.21 -11.66 9.19
C VAL A 63 4.32 -12.91 8.35
N ARG A 64 5.02 -13.94 8.86
CA ARG A 64 5.06 -15.24 8.18
C ARG A 64 3.66 -15.84 8.15
N ARG A 65 3.26 -16.34 6.98
CA ARG A 65 2.04 -17.14 6.85
C ARG A 65 2.19 -18.37 7.74
N ARG A 66 1.26 -18.59 8.68
CA ARG A 66 1.18 -19.85 9.43
C ARG A 66 0.87 -20.96 8.41
N ARG A 67 1.75 -21.96 8.28
CA ARG A 67 1.39 -23.21 7.61
C ARG A 67 0.40 -23.92 8.52
N GLN A 68 -0.80 -24.22 8.03
CA GLN A 68 -1.63 -25.21 8.72
C GLN A 68 -0.83 -26.52 8.66
N GLN A 69 -0.51 -27.10 9.83
CA GLN A 69 -0.07 -28.49 9.87
C GLN A 69 -1.30 -29.29 9.48
N GLU A 70 -1.26 -29.92 8.30
CA GLU A 70 -2.27 -30.90 7.90
C GLU A 70 -2.19 -32.05 8.92
N ALA A 71 -3.32 -32.32 9.57
CA ALA A 71 -3.57 -33.43 10.47
C ALA A 71 -4.15 -34.61 9.70
#